data_AF-A0A6A5Z8V7-F1
#
_entry.id   AF-A0A6A5Z8V7-F1
#
_cell.length_a   1.000
_cell.length_b   1.000
_cell.length_c   1.000
_cell.angle_alpha   90.00
_cell.angle_beta   90.00
_cell.angle_gamma   90.00
#
_symmetry.space_group_name_H-M   'P 1'
#
loop_
_entity.id
_entity.type
_entity.pdbx_description
1 polymer ?
#
loop_
_entity_poly.entity_id
_entity_poly.type
_entity_poly.pdbx_seq_one_letter_code
_entity_poly.pdbx_strand_id
1 'polypeptide(L)'
;SQAAAPAGIRKTKRKVPRANKSAPSTLDRHFWYTSSDGVVRIAPIADQPDTAIQQVNTYYFNPDLFIDQPYPQSLEPGHRWPPVNISDIVQPPRYKHTGFDVCVGDQCYTSISCRDFICKHSLEDWEAATNDWEKHFELRQTRSRGIGVYTKSSFKTGDVLGWYAGEVKPVNEYGGDDYGNDYLMELEIGEIPESSSRLGSEYEPTNHVIIDSKNIGNWTRFINHSCEPYASFVIRRIGDTRIMSVEAIDDIPAGAELTVNYGPDYYGLETKKVCRCGTPSCVGKRRKKK
;
A
#
# COMPACT_ATOMS: atom_id res chain seq x y z
N SER A 1 -13.97 -65.83 -35.01
CA SER A 1 -13.92 -64.99 -36.23
C SER A 1 -12.84 -63.93 -36.05
N GLN A 2 -11.84 -63.97 -36.94
CA GLN A 2 -10.87 -62.94 -37.33
C GLN A 2 -10.10 -62.08 -36.28
N ALA A 3 -8.77 -62.26 -36.37
CA ALA A 3 -7.68 -61.27 -36.38
C ALA A 3 -7.14 -60.68 -35.04
N ALA A 4 -5.81 -60.56 -35.01
CA ALA A 4 -4.95 -60.31 -33.86
C ALA A 4 -4.31 -58.91 -33.84
N ALA A 5 -3.85 -58.52 -32.64
CA ALA A 5 -2.76 -57.58 -32.29
C ALA A 5 -2.98 -56.06 -32.55
N PRO A 6 -2.15 -55.13 -32.00
CA PRO A 6 -1.15 -55.21 -30.92
C PRO A 6 -1.26 -54.07 -29.86
N ALA A 7 -0.40 -54.15 -28.83
CA ALA A 7 -0.02 -53.02 -27.98
C ALA A 7 0.72 -51.93 -28.79
N GLY A 8 0.32 -50.66 -28.62
CA GLY A 8 1.03 -49.53 -29.21
C GLY A 8 0.36 -48.17 -28.97
N ILE A 9 1.14 -47.23 -28.43
CA ILE A 9 0.94 -45.77 -28.45
C ILE A 9 -0.08 -45.21 -27.42
N ARG A 10 0.37 -45.06 -26.16
CA ARG A 10 -0.12 -43.97 -25.30
C ARG A 10 0.51 -42.67 -25.79
N LYS A 11 -0.32 -41.74 -26.30
CA LYS A 11 0.09 -40.38 -26.68
C LYS A 11 0.80 -39.71 -25.49
N THR A 12 2.08 -39.42 -25.65
CA THR A 12 2.87 -38.61 -24.70
C THR A 12 2.22 -37.23 -24.58
N LYS A 13 1.73 -36.89 -23.38
CA LYS A 13 1.31 -35.51 -23.07
C LYS A 13 2.53 -34.62 -23.29
N ARG A 14 2.42 -33.69 -24.25
CA ARG A 14 3.42 -32.66 -24.52
C ARG A 14 3.61 -31.88 -23.22
N LYS A 15 4.79 -32.00 -22.58
CA LYS A 15 5.18 -31.11 -21.48
C LYS A 15 5.17 -29.69 -22.04
N VAL A 16 4.25 -28.86 -21.56
CA VAL A 16 4.33 -27.41 -21.73
C VAL A 16 5.66 -26.98 -21.10
N PRO A 17 6.52 -26.23 -21.80
CA PRO A 17 7.76 -25.76 -21.20
C PRO A 17 7.42 -24.94 -19.96
N ARG A 18 8.03 -25.28 -18.81
CA ARG A 18 8.02 -24.38 -17.65
C ARG A 18 8.56 -23.04 -18.13
N ALA A 19 7.79 -21.97 -17.93
CA ALA A 19 8.26 -20.61 -18.13
C ALA A 19 9.58 -20.46 -17.37
N ASN A 20 10.64 -20.08 -18.07
CA ASN A 20 11.89 -19.71 -17.44
C ASN A 20 11.58 -18.56 -16.48
N LYS A 21 11.87 -18.76 -15.19
CA LYS A 21 12.01 -17.66 -14.24
C LYS A 21 13.18 -16.82 -14.74
N SER A 22 12.90 -15.78 -15.52
CA SER A 22 13.90 -14.75 -15.80
C SER A 22 14.31 -14.16 -14.45
N ALA A 23 15.62 -14.14 -14.19
CA ALA A 23 16.16 -13.34 -13.09
C ALA A 23 15.67 -11.89 -13.26
N PRO A 24 15.29 -11.19 -12.17
CA PRO A 24 14.82 -9.82 -12.28
C PRO A 24 15.92 -8.99 -12.93
N SER A 25 15.56 -8.28 -14.00
CA SER A 25 16.52 -7.40 -14.64
C SER A 25 16.85 -6.27 -13.66
N THR A 26 18.05 -5.71 -13.71
CA THR A 26 18.40 -4.53 -12.88
C THR A 26 17.50 -3.32 -13.15
N LEU A 27 16.66 -3.34 -14.20
CA LEU A 27 15.61 -2.36 -14.47
C LEU A 27 14.43 -2.47 -13.50
N ASP A 28 14.19 -3.64 -12.89
CA ASP A 28 13.01 -3.94 -12.06
C ASP A 28 13.09 -3.36 -10.64
N ARG A 29 14.21 -2.72 -10.29
CA ARG A 29 14.45 -2.14 -8.95
C ARG A 29 14.20 -0.65 -8.84
N HIS A 30 13.87 0.01 -9.95
CA HIS A 30 13.63 1.44 -9.98
C HIS A 30 12.27 1.74 -10.60
N PHE A 31 11.66 2.82 -10.13
CA PHE A 31 10.45 3.33 -10.73
C PHE A 31 10.77 4.13 -11.99
N TRP A 32 10.09 3.80 -13.08
CA TRP A 32 10.17 4.55 -14.34
C TRP A 32 8.89 5.35 -14.54
N TYR A 33 9.03 6.61 -14.96
CA TYR A 33 7.90 7.49 -15.25
C TYR A 33 8.08 8.20 -16.59
N THR A 34 6.95 8.50 -17.24
CA THR A 34 6.94 9.32 -18.46
C THR A 34 6.93 10.79 -18.08
N SER A 35 7.98 11.55 -18.43
CA SER A 35 8.05 12.99 -18.19
C SER A 35 7.17 13.79 -19.15
N SER A 36 7.01 15.09 -18.87
CA SER A 36 6.11 15.97 -19.64
C SER A 36 6.50 16.16 -21.11
N ASP A 37 7.75 15.86 -21.47
CA ASP A 37 8.28 15.84 -22.84
C ASP A 37 8.14 14.47 -23.53
N GLY A 38 7.51 13.50 -22.86
CA GLY A 38 7.31 12.14 -23.37
C GLY A 38 8.49 11.19 -23.17
N VAL A 39 9.58 11.64 -22.54
CA VAL A 39 10.76 10.80 -22.28
C VAL A 39 10.54 9.93 -21.03
N VAL A 40 10.98 8.68 -21.06
CA VAL A 40 10.93 7.80 -19.89
C VAL A 40 12.16 8.03 -19.03
N ARG A 41 11.97 8.27 -17.72
CA ARG A 41 13.03 8.61 -16.76
C ARG A 41 12.88 7.80 -15.47
N ILE A 42 13.97 7.69 -14.72
CA ILE A 42 13.96 7.08 -13.39
C ILE A 42 13.40 8.10 -12.38
N ALA A 43 12.50 7.66 -11.50
CA ALA A 43 11.97 8.49 -10.44
C ALA A 43 13.05 8.75 -9.37
N PRO A 44 13.32 10.02 -9.03
CA PRO A 44 14.25 10.35 -7.96
C PRO A 44 13.58 10.25 -6.57
N ILE A 45 14.41 10.20 -5.54
CA ILE A 45 14.00 10.50 -4.17
C ILE A 45 13.66 12.00 -4.10
N ALA A 46 12.62 12.35 -3.33
CA ALA A 46 12.28 13.75 -3.12
C ALA A 46 13.46 14.52 -2.52
N ASP A 47 13.73 15.70 -3.10
CA ASP A 47 14.85 16.59 -2.76
C ASP A 47 16.26 16.03 -3.05
N GLN A 48 16.37 14.86 -3.68
CA GLN A 48 17.63 14.26 -4.13
C GLN A 48 17.54 13.83 -5.60
N PRO A 49 17.67 14.75 -6.56
CA PRO A 49 17.40 14.49 -7.98
C PRO A 49 18.34 13.45 -8.61
N ASP A 50 19.53 13.26 -8.03
CA ASP A 50 20.55 12.33 -8.52
C ASP A 50 20.46 10.94 -7.88
N THR A 51 19.56 10.75 -6.91
CA THR A 51 19.37 9.47 -6.20
C THR A 51 18.04 8.85 -6.60
N ALA A 52 18.09 7.65 -7.15
CA ALA A 52 16.87 6.90 -7.48
C ALA A 52 16.27 6.26 -6.23
N ILE A 53 14.94 6.28 -6.13
CA ILE A 53 14.24 5.52 -5.10
C ILE A 53 14.30 4.01 -5.39
N GLN A 54 14.47 3.22 -4.34
CA GLN A 54 14.42 1.76 -4.44
C GLN A 54 12.97 1.25 -4.45
N GLN A 55 12.62 0.51 -5.51
CA GLN A 55 11.34 -0.20 -5.61
C GLN A 55 11.42 -1.50 -4.80
N VAL A 56 10.52 -1.62 -3.83
CA VAL A 56 10.19 -2.87 -3.14
C VAL A 56 8.67 -3.03 -3.10
N ASN A 57 8.19 -4.24 -2.87
CA ASN A 57 6.77 -4.49 -2.66
C ASN A 57 6.59 -5.34 -1.40
N THR A 58 7.21 -4.89 -0.30
CA THR A 58 7.20 -5.53 1.03
C THR A 58 7.52 -4.48 2.09
N TYR A 59 7.34 -4.80 3.38
CA TYR A 59 7.82 -3.97 4.47
C TYR A 59 9.32 -4.17 4.70
N TYR A 60 10.04 -3.07 4.88
CA TYR A 60 11.40 -3.09 5.41
C TYR A 60 11.36 -2.84 6.91
N PHE A 61 12.14 -3.59 7.68
CA PHE A 61 12.09 -3.55 9.13
C PHE A 61 13.50 -3.56 9.74
N ASN A 62 13.75 -2.59 10.62
CA ASN A 62 14.98 -2.52 11.41
C ASN A 62 14.63 -2.62 12.90
N PRO A 63 14.91 -3.75 13.58
CA PRO A 63 14.58 -3.93 15.00
C PRO A 63 15.32 -2.95 15.92
N ASP A 64 16.49 -2.45 15.51
CA ASP A 64 17.30 -1.54 16.33
C ASP A 64 16.57 -0.21 16.61
N LEU A 65 15.66 0.21 15.72
CA LEU A 65 14.84 1.41 15.92
C LEU A 65 13.86 1.28 17.10
N PHE A 66 13.57 0.05 17.55
CA PHE A 66 12.55 -0.23 18.56
C PHE A 66 13.12 -0.59 19.94
N ILE A 67 14.44 -0.70 20.09
CA ILE A 67 15.09 -1.17 21.33
C ILE A 67 14.68 -0.32 22.54
N ASP A 68 14.62 1.00 22.37
CA ASP A 68 14.32 1.95 23.45
C ASP A 68 12.84 2.37 23.50
N GLN A 69 11.98 1.77 22.69
CA GLN A 69 10.57 2.15 22.62
C GLN A 69 9.78 1.52 23.78
N PRO A 70 8.89 2.29 24.44
CA PRO A 70 8.07 1.74 25.51
C PRO A 70 7.12 0.66 24.98
N TYR A 71 6.70 -0.26 25.86
CA TYR A 71 5.73 -1.28 25.51
C TYR A 71 4.40 -0.63 25.07
N PRO A 72 3.89 -0.91 23.85
CA PRO A 72 2.63 -0.37 23.36
C PRO A 72 1.45 -0.86 24.21
N GLN A 73 0.62 0.06 24.68
CA GLN A 73 -0.55 -0.22 25.51
C GLN A 73 -1.62 -1.01 24.76
N SER A 74 -1.72 -0.85 23.44
CA SER A 74 -2.67 -1.58 22.59
C SER A 74 -2.28 -3.03 22.32
N LEU A 75 -1.07 -3.47 22.67
CA LEU A 75 -0.62 -4.86 22.49
C LEU A 75 -1.03 -5.74 23.68
N GLU A 76 -1.46 -6.96 23.38
CA GLU A 76 -1.85 -7.95 24.39
C GLU A 76 -0.68 -8.29 25.34
N PRO A 77 -0.91 -8.48 26.66
CA PRO A 77 0.16 -8.87 27.57
C PRO A 77 0.90 -10.13 27.12
N GLY A 78 2.23 -10.06 27.09
CA GLY A 78 3.09 -11.18 26.65
C GLY A 78 3.38 -11.21 25.15
N HIS A 79 2.83 -10.24 24.38
CA HIS A 79 3.29 -9.98 23.02
C HIS A 79 4.77 -9.60 23.03
N ARG A 80 5.49 -9.97 21.97
CA ARG A 80 6.94 -9.74 21.91
C ARG A 80 7.22 -8.24 21.77
N TRP A 81 7.99 -7.69 22.70
CA TRP A 81 8.52 -6.33 22.63
C TRP A 81 9.86 -6.24 23.38
N PRO A 82 10.92 -5.65 22.80
CA PRO A 82 10.98 -5.04 21.47
C PRO A 82 10.82 -6.08 20.34
N PRO A 83 10.29 -5.67 19.17
CA PRO A 83 10.06 -6.54 18.03
C PRO A 83 11.38 -6.99 17.39
N VAL A 84 11.44 -8.25 16.94
CA VAL A 84 12.61 -8.78 16.21
C VAL A 84 12.28 -9.15 14.77
N ASN A 85 10.99 -9.30 14.45
CA ASN A 85 10.47 -9.42 13.09
C ASN A 85 9.32 -8.43 12.88
N ILE A 86 9.04 -8.10 11.62
CA ILE A 86 7.91 -7.23 11.28
C ILE A 86 6.56 -7.79 11.77
N SER A 87 6.40 -9.11 11.80
CA SER A 87 5.21 -9.79 12.33
C SER A 87 4.96 -9.51 13.81
N ASP A 88 6.00 -9.13 14.57
CA ASP A 88 5.84 -8.73 15.97
C ASP A 88 5.19 -7.33 16.10
N ILE A 89 5.00 -6.61 15.00
CA ILE A 89 4.38 -5.27 14.97
C ILE A 89 3.03 -5.33 14.29
N VAL A 90 3.00 -5.85 13.06
CA VAL A 90 1.83 -5.75 12.19
C VAL A 90 0.84 -6.89 12.38
N GLN A 91 1.03 -7.76 13.37
CA GLN A 91 0.06 -8.82 13.65
C GLN A 91 -1.19 -8.25 14.33
N PRO A 92 -2.40 -8.46 13.79
CA PRO A 92 -3.63 -8.09 14.48
C PRO A 92 -3.85 -8.98 15.71
N PRO A 93 -4.64 -8.54 16.72
CA PRO A 93 -4.99 -9.35 17.88
C PRO A 93 -5.62 -10.69 17.48
N ARG A 94 -5.19 -11.79 18.11
CA ARG A 94 -5.57 -13.15 17.67
C ARG A 94 -7.04 -13.50 17.95
N TYR A 95 -7.66 -12.87 18.96
CA TYR A 95 -8.96 -13.27 19.49
C TYR A 95 -9.96 -12.12 19.64
N LYS A 96 -9.60 -10.91 19.19
CA LYS A 96 -10.47 -9.75 19.20
C LYS A 96 -10.58 -9.21 17.79
N HIS A 97 -11.74 -9.42 17.17
CA HIS A 97 -11.99 -8.94 15.83
C HIS A 97 -12.68 -7.58 15.89
N THR A 98 -11.98 -6.60 15.35
CA THR A 98 -12.50 -5.26 15.11
C THR A 98 -13.06 -5.23 13.69
N GLY A 99 -13.97 -4.29 13.37
CA GLY A 99 -14.47 -4.11 12.00
C GLY A 99 -13.38 -3.76 10.96
N PHE A 100 -12.13 -3.55 11.38
CA PHE A 100 -11.01 -3.07 10.57
C PHE A 100 -10.12 -4.22 10.07
N ASP A 101 -10.06 -5.36 10.77
CA ASP A 101 -9.19 -6.49 10.44
C ASP A 101 -9.81 -7.46 9.41
N VAL A 102 -10.42 -6.90 8.36
CA VAL A 102 -10.99 -7.66 7.23
C VAL A 102 -9.87 -8.16 6.34
N CYS A 103 -9.85 -9.47 6.05
CA CYS A 103 -8.82 -10.04 5.19
C CYS A 103 -9.14 -9.80 3.71
N VAL A 104 -8.18 -9.30 2.95
CA VAL A 104 -8.33 -9.04 1.50
C VAL A 104 -7.99 -10.24 0.62
N GLY A 105 -7.61 -11.38 1.21
CA GLY A 105 -7.26 -12.59 0.47
C GLY A 105 -5.83 -12.57 -0.07
N ASP A 106 -5.61 -13.28 -1.17
CA ASP A 106 -4.33 -13.44 -1.88
C ASP A 106 -4.32 -12.81 -3.28
N GLN A 107 -5.40 -12.10 -3.65
CA GLN A 107 -5.56 -11.48 -4.97
C GLN A 107 -5.85 -9.99 -4.88
N CYS A 108 -5.21 -9.24 -5.76
CA CYS A 108 -5.48 -7.82 -5.96
C CYS A 108 -6.40 -7.60 -7.17
N TYR A 109 -6.91 -6.38 -7.32
CA TYR A 109 -7.81 -5.94 -8.41
C TYR A 109 -9.21 -6.56 -8.34
N THR A 110 -9.67 -6.77 -7.12
CA THR A 110 -10.95 -7.39 -6.80
C THR A 110 -11.48 -6.84 -5.47
N SER A 111 -12.79 -6.83 -5.30
CA SER A 111 -13.49 -6.49 -4.06
C SER A 111 -13.78 -7.71 -3.16
N ILE A 112 -13.27 -8.88 -3.54
CA ILE A 112 -13.44 -10.11 -2.77
C ILE A 112 -12.61 -10.01 -1.50
N SER A 113 -13.28 -10.17 -0.36
CA SER A 113 -12.66 -10.32 0.95
C SER A 113 -12.80 -11.75 1.47
N CYS A 114 -11.79 -12.20 2.19
CA CYS A 114 -11.83 -13.44 2.93
C CYS A 114 -12.56 -13.24 4.26
N ARG A 115 -13.62 -14.03 4.47
CA ARG A 115 -14.40 -14.05 5.72
C ARG A 115 -13.93 -15.11 6.71
N ASP A 116 -12.93 -15.91 6.35
CA ASP A 116 -12.35 -16.91 7.25
C ASP A 116 -11.34 -16.23 8.19
N PHE A 117 -11.62 -16.35 9.49
CA PHE A 117 -10.83 -15.76 10.56
C PHE A 117 -9.48 -16.45 10.70
N ILE A 118 -9.40 -17.75 10.45
CA ILE A 118 -8.18 -18.57 10.54
C ILE A 118 -7.59 -18.86 9.15
N CYS A 119 -7.83 -17.96 8.20
CA CYS A 119 -7.36 -18.12 6.84
C CYS A 119 -5.83 -18.19 6.80
N LYS A 120 -5.31 -18.94 5.82
CA LYS A 120 -3.87 -19.15 5.63
C LYS A 120 -3.29 -18.27 4.54
N HIS A 121 -3.97 -17.18 4.19
CA HIS A 121 -3.41 -16.20 3.26
C HIS A 121 -2.11 -15.65 3.84
N SER A 122 -1.11 -15.51 2.99
CA SER A 122 0.21 -15.06 3.40
C SER A 122 0.55 -13.73 2.74
N LEU A 123 1.33 -12.91 3.44
CA LEU A 123 1.87 -11.70 2.84
C LEU A 123 2.71 -12.04 1.59
N GLU A 124 3.49 -13.12 1.63
CA GLU A 124 4.31 -13.58 0.49
C GLU A 124 3.48 -13.81 -0.79
N ASP A 125 2.35 -14.51 -0.68
CA ASP A 125 1.46 -14.74 -1.84
C ASP A 125 0.87 -13.43 -2.37
N TRP A 126 0.51 -12.51 -1.47
CA TRP A 126 0.00 -11.20 -1.82
C TRP A 126 1.05 -10.32 -2.52
N GLU A 127 2.28 -10.31 -2.01
CA GLU A 127 3.42 -9.61 -2.62
C GLU A 127 3.66 -10.11 -4.04
N ALA A 128 3.60 -11.44 -4.25
CA ALA A 128 3.71 -12.04 -5.57
C ALA A 128 2.55 -11.64 -6.50
N ALA A 129 1.32 -11.60 -5.98
CA ALA A 129 0.11 -11.23 -6.73
C ALA A 129 0.04 -9.74 -7.09
N THR A 130 0.81 -8.88 -6.41
CA THR A 130 0.85 -7.43 -6.64
C THR A 130 2.13 -6.95 -7.31
N ASN A 131 3.04 -7.87 -7.65
CA ASN A 131 4.36 -7.54 -8.19
C ASN A 131 4.32 -7.08 -9.66
N ASP A 132 3.23 -7.31 -10.39
CA ASP A 132 3.07 -6.92 -11.80
C ASP A 132 2.12 -5.72 -11.98
N TRP A 133 2.12 -4.82 -11.00
CA TRP A 133 1.29 -3.61 -10.97
C TRP A 133 1.41 -2.75 -12.25
N GLU A 134 2.54 -2.79 -12.95
CA GLU A 134 2.76 -2.05 -14.20
C GLU A 134 1.85 -2.53 -15.34
N LYS A 135 1.20 -3.69 -15.24
CA LYS A 135 0.13 -4.10 -16.18
C LYS A 135 -1.12 -3.23 -16.05
N HIS A 136 -1.35 -2.74 -14.84
CA HIS A 136 -2.57 -2.07 -14.42
C HIS A 136 -2.38 -0.57 -14.23
N PHE A 137 -1.15 -0.12 -13.99
CA PHE A 137 -0.83 1.29 -13.80
C PHE A 137 0.45 1.69 -14.54
N GLU A 138 0.69 3.00 -14.57
CA GLU A 138 1.92 3.64 -15.01
C GLU A 138 2.16 4.92 -14.23
N LEU A 139 3.41 5.36 -14.20
CA LEU A 139 3.79 6.62 -13.60
C LEU A 139 3.97 7.69 -14.68
N ARG A 140 3.37 8.86 -14.47
CA ARG A 140 3.53 10.01 -15.38
C ARG A 140 3.79 11.28 -14.59
N GLN A 141 4.56 12.18 -15.17
CA GLN A 141 4.73 13.51 -14.62
C GLN A 141 3.43 14.31 -14.76
N THR A 142 2.90 14.76 -13.63
CA THR A 142 1.76 15.67 -13.60
C THR A 142 2.21 17.11 -13.89
N ARG A 143 1.25 17.98 -14.21
CA ARG A 143 1.54 19.39 -14.49
C ARG A 143 2.16 20.16 -13.32
N SER A 144 1.82 19.81 -12.07
CA SER A 144 2.21 20.63 -10.90
C SER A 144 2.28 19.92 -9.55
N ARG A 145 2.10 18.60 -9.52
CA ARG A 145 2.05 17.75 -8.31
C ARG A 145 3.17 16.69 -8.28
N GLY A 146 4.16 16.79 -9.18
CA GLY A 146 5.22 15.80 -9.31
C GLY A 146 4.79 14.59 -10.14
N ILE A 147 5.26 13.40 -9.79
CA ILE A 147 4.89 12.14 -10.44
C ILE A 147 3.53 11.68 -9.90
N GLY A 148 2.68 11.14 -10.76
CA GLY A 148 1.36 10.58 -10.40
C GLY A 148 1.16 9.19 -10.98
N VAL A 149 0.27 8.42 -10.37
CA VAL A 149 -0.14 7.10 -10.86
C VAL A 149 -1.34 7.25 -11.79
N TYR A 150 -1.27 6.64 -12.98
CA TYR A 150 -2.37 6.58 -13.94
C TYR A 150 -2.77 5.13 -14.19
N THR A 151 -4.07 4.88 -14.27
CA THR A 151 -4.62 3.55 -14.56
C THR A 151 -4.48 3.19 -16.04
N LYS A 152 -4.17 1.93 -16.33
CA LYS A 152 -4.24 1.32 -17.67
C LYS A 152 -5.51 0.49 -17.87
N SER A 153 -6.10 0.05 -16.75
CA SER A 153 -7.35 -0.72 -16.70
C SER A 153 -8.42 0.08 -15.97
N SER A 154 -9.69 -0.29 -16.16
CA SER A 154 -10.78 0.20 -15.34
C SER A 154 -10.93 -0.65 -14.08
N PHE A 155 -11.32 -0.03 -12.97
CA PHE A 155 -11.60 -0.70 -11.69
C PHE A 155 -12.99 -0.32 -11.18
N LYS A 156 -13.55 -1.17 -10.33
CA LYS A 156 -14.83 -0.95 -9.68
C LYS A 156 -14.68 -0.48 -8.26
N THR A 157 -15.69 0.24 -7.79
CA THR A 157 -15.81 0.60 -6.38
C THR A 157 -15.66 -0.64 -5.50
N GLY A 158 -14.80 -0.55 -4.48
CA GLY A 158 -14.46 -1.63 -3.56
C GLY A 158 -13.27 -2.51 -3.97
N ASP A 159 -12.74 -2.37 -5.18
CA ASP A 159 -11.56 -3.14 -5.58
C ASP A 159 -10.33 -2.72 -4.75
N VAL A 160 -9.60 -3.71 -4.23
CA VAL A 160 -8.28 -3.49 -3.63
C VAL A 160 -7.27 -3.38 -4.77
N LEU A 161 -6.56 -2.26 -4.85
CA LEU A 161 -5.67 -1.92 -5.97
C LEU A 161 -4.20 -2.16 -5.66
N GLY A 162 -3.84 -2.23 -4.39
CA GLY A 162 -2.49 -2.42 -3.89
C GLY A 162 -2.43 -2.12 -2.39
N TRP A 163 -1.25 -1.76 -1.92
CA TRP A 163 -1.00 -1.44 -0.52
C TRP A 163 0.16 -0.46 -0.39
N TYR A 164 0.26 0.26 0.72
CA TYR A 164 1.35 1.17 1.00
C TYR A 164 2.50 0.44 1.70
N ALA A 165 3.65 0.40 1.04
CA ALA A 165 4.83 -0.30 1.54
C ALA A 165 6.05 0.62 1.62
N GLY A 166 6.91 0.33 2.59
CA GLY A 166 8.09 1.11 2.92
C GLY A 166 8.79 0.57 4.16
N GLU A 167 9.63 1.40 4.77
CA GLU A 167 10.30 1.11 6.03
C GLU A 167 9.37 1.35 7.23
N VAL A 168 9.19 0.37 8.10
CA VAL A 168 8.35 0.49 9.29
C VAL A 168 9.19 0.99 10.47
N LYS A 169 8.77 2.13 11.02
CA LYS A 169 9.48 2.87 12.07
C LYS A 169 8.56 3.15 13.27
N PRO A 170 9.10 3.29 14.49
CA PRO A 170 8.30 3.75 15.61
C PRO A 170 7.83 5.19 15.37
N VAL A 171 6.82 5.60 16.13
CA VAL A 171 6.46 7.02 16.24
C VAL A 171 7.47 7.68 17.17
N ASN A 172 7.77 8.97 16.97
CA ASN A 172 8.64 9.67 17.91
C ASN A 172 7.96 9.86 19.28
N GLU A 173 8.75 10.28 20.29
CA GLU A 173 8.26 10.47 21.67
C GLU A 173 7.09 11.48 21.81
N TYR A 174 6.88 12.34 20.81
CA TYR A 174 5.81 13.34 20.78
C TYR A 174 4.57 12.90 20.00
N GLY A 175 4.51 11.64 19.56
CA GLY A 175 3.38 11.14 18.79
C GLY A 175 3.32 11.69 17.36
N GLY A 176 4.45 12.21 16.86
CA GLY A 176 4.55 12.83 15.54
C GLY A 176 5.44 12.07 14.57
N ASP A 177 5.40 12.51 13.32
CA ASP A 177 6.07 11.95 12.16
C ASP A 177 7.30 12.78 11.74
N ASP A 178 8.09 13.27 12.71
CA ASP A 178 9.23 14.22 12.54
C ASP A 178 10.44 13.64 11.75
N TYR A 179 10.17 12.68 10.87
CA TYR A 179 11.06 12.21 9.81
C TYR A 179 11.23 13.24 8.68
N GLY A 180 10.58 14.41 8.80
CA GLY A 180 10.82 15.58 7.95
C GLY A 180 10.51 15.34 6.48
N ASN A 181 9.50 14.53 6.16
CA ASN A 181 9.10 14.25 4.78
C ASN A 181 7.61 13.88 4.66
N ASP A 182 7.10 13.85 3.43
CA ASP A 182 5.68 13.72 3.13
C ASP A 182 5.25 12.30 2.70
N TYR A 183 6.12 11.29 2.85
CA TYR A 183 5.89 9.91 2.41
C TYR A 183 5.66 8.96 3.60
N LEU A 184 4.89 9.44 4.58
CA LEU A 184 4.66 8.77 5.84
C LEU A 184 3.19 8.36 5.93
N MET A 185 2.94 7.12 6.35
CA MET A 185 1.59 6.60 6.62
C MET A 185 1.57 5.98 8.01
N GLU A 186 0.60 6.36 8.82
CA GLU A 186 0.36 5.73 10.13
C GLU A 186 -0.33 4.38 9.93
N LEU A 187 0.11 3.38 10.69
CA LEU A 187 -0.51 2.06 10.76
C LEU A 187 -0.73 1.69 12.21
N GLU A 188 -1.99 1.60 12.64
CA GLU A 188 -2.36 1.19 13.99
C GLU A 188 -1.92 -0.25 14.27
N ILE A 189 -1.35 -0.46 15.46
CA ILE A 189 -0.87 -1.77 15.94
C ILE A 189 -1.66 -2.22 17.16
N GLY A 190 -1.72 -3.53 17.37
CA GLY A 190 -2.51 -4.12 18.45
C GLY A 190 -4.02 -3.93 18.25
N GLU A 191 -4.74 -3.77 19.36
CA GLU A 191 -6.19 -3.61 19.40
C GLU A 191 -6.62 -2.22 18.89
N ILE A 192 -7.57 -2.20 17.96
CA ILE A 192 -8.17 -0.98 17.41
C ILE A 192 -9.61 -0.88 17.96
N PRO A 193 -9.89 -0.02 18.94
CA PRO A 193 -11.22 0.09 19.52
C PRO A 193 -12.27 0.45 18.47
N GLU A 194 -13.49 -0.12 18.54
CA GLU A 194 -14.57 0.23 17.59
C GLU A 194 -14.92 1.74 17.60
N SER A 195 -14.68 2.41 18.74
CA SER A 195 -14.88 3.86 18.92
C SER A 195 -13.89 4.73 18.14
N SER A 196 -12.76 4.20 17.66
CA SER A 196 -11.78 4.97 16.88
C SER A 196 -12.36 5.48 15.54
N SER A 197 -13.44 4.86 15.04
CA SER A 197 -14.16 5.29 13.84
C SER A 197 -15.16 6.44 14.03
N ARG A 198 -15.41 6.88 15.27
CA ARG A 198 -16.45 7.88 15.56
C ARG A 198 -15.82 9.14 16.14
N LEU A 199 -15.79 10.18 15.30
CA LEU A 199 -15.48 11.55 15.69
C LEU A 199 -16.31 11.95 16.93
N GLY A 200 -15.71 11.97 18.13
CA GLY A 200 -16.28 12.63 19.30
C GLY A 200 -16.43 11.89 20.64
N SER A 201 -15.76 10.76 20.92
CA SER A 201 -15.63 10.26 22.31
C SER A 201 -14.16 10.21 22.73
N GLU A 202 -13.90 10.35 24.04
CA GLU A 202 -12.57 10.27 24.66
C GLU A 202 -11.75 9.12 24.04
N TYR A 203 -10.65 9.47 23.37
CA TYR A 203 -9.78 8.54 22.65
C TYR A 203 -9.13 7.58 23.65
N GLU A 204 -9.49 6.30 23.62
CA GLU A 204 -8.56 5.27 24.09
C GLU A 204 -7.31 5.36 23.20
N PRO A 205 -6.09 5.53 23.76
CA PRO A 205 -4.90 5.71 22.94
C PRO A 205 -4.60 4.43 22.16
N THR A 206 -4.75 4.49 20.83
CA THR A 206 -4.19 3.47 19.94
C THR A 206 -2.69 3.73 19.77
N ASN A 207 -1.89 2.67 19.75
CA ASN A 207 -0.52 2.77 19.29
C ASN A 207 -0.48 2.57 17.78
N HIS A 208 0.44 3.25 17.13
CA HIS A 208 0.68 3.13 15.70
C HIS A 208 2.19 3.05 15.43
N VAL A 209 2.53 2.67 14.21
CA VAL A 209 3.86 2.79 13.62
C VAL A 209 3.77 3.62 12.35
N ILE A 210 4.91 4.08 11.86
CA ILE A 210 5.01 4.84 10.61
C ILE A 210 5.56 3.94 9.51
N ILE A 211 4.89 3.91 8.36
CA ILE A 211 5.42 3.36 7.11
C ILE A 211 6.05 4.52 6.32
N ASP A 212 7.38 4.56 6.26
CA ASP A 212 8.15 5.57 5.53
C ASP A 212 8.55 5.05 4.15
N SER A 213 8.00 5.68 3.10
CA SER A 213 8.24 5.34 1.70
C SER A 213 9.18 6.32 0.99
N LYS A 214 9.96 7.15 1.72
CA LYS A 214 10.83 8.17 1.10
C LYS A 214 11.93 7.56 0.23
N ASN A 215 12.69 6.62 0.79
CA ASN A 215 13.89 6.07 0.16
C ASN A 215 13.66 4.66 -0.44
N ILE A 216 12.73 3.91 0.13
CA ILE A 216 12.41 2.53 -0.21
C ILE A 216 10.89 2.34 -0.09
N GLY A 217 10.25 1.81 -1.13
CA GLY A 217 8.81 1.57 -1.09
C GLY A 217 8.23 1.09 -2.41
N ASN A 218 6.91 1.05 -2.50
CA ASN A 218 6.21 0.59 -3.71
C ASN A 218 5.57 1.75 -4.51
N TRP A 219 4.90 1.43 -5.61
CA TRP A 219 4.34 2.42 -6.53
C TRP A 219 3.25 3.31 -5.91
N THR A 220 2.60 2.87 -4.82
CA THR A 220 1.47 3.59 -4.22
C THR A 220 1.89 4.92 -3.57
N ARG A 221 3.18 5.10 -3.28
CA ARG A 221 3.75 6.38 -2.82
C ARG A 221 3.58 7.54 -3.80
N PHE A 222 3.36 7.23 -5.08
CA PHE A 222 3.16 8.23 -6.14
C PHE A 222 1.68 8.59 -6.33
N ILE A 223 0.76 8.01 -5.55
CA ILE A 223 -0.65 8.35 -5.60
C ILE A 223 -0.82 9.76 -5.04
N ASN A 224 -1.22 10.69 -5.91
CA ASN A 224 -1.39 12.08 -5.54
C ASN A 224 -2.71 12.33 -4.80
N HIS A 225 -2.77 13.51 -4.18
CA HIS A 225 -4.00 14.01 -3.60
C HIS A 225 -5.02 14.50 -4.63
N SER A 226 -6.31 14.21 -4.36
CA SER A 226 -7.48 14.92 -4.89
C SER A 226 -8.51 15.21 -3.78
N CYS A 227 -9.23 16.32 -3.91
CA CYS A 227 -10.39 16.61 -3.02
C CYS A 227 -11.65 15.83 -3.44
N GLU A 228 -11.65 15.30 -4.67
CA GLU A 228 -12.62 14.33 -5.19
C GLU A 228 -11.81 13.11 -5.65
N PRO A 229 -11.37 12.24 -4.71
CA PRO A 229 -10.49 11.12 -5.01
C PRO A 229 -11.23 9.91 -5.57
N TYR A 230 -10.48 8.99 -6.17
CA TYR A 230 -10.98 7.69 -6.62
C TYR A 230 -10.75 6.57 -5.62
N ALA A 231 -9.79 6.73 -4.72
CA ALA A 231 -9.40 5.70 -3.76
C ALA A 231 -9.18 6.27 -2.37
N SER A 232 -9.11 5.38 -1.38
CA SER A 232 -8.70 5.67 -0.01
C SER A 232 -7.67 4.65 0.46
N PHE A 233 -6.84 5.07 1.41
CA PHE A 233 -6.04 4.16 2.21
C PHE A 233 -6.92 3.56 3.31
N VAL A 234 -6.87 2.24 3.49
CA VAL A 234 -7.71 1.53 4.46
C VAL A 234 -6.88 0.47 5.16
N ILE A 235 -7.02 0.36 6.48
CA ILE A 235 -6.39 -0.74 7.21
C ILE A 235 -7.13 -2.03 6.91
N ARG A 236 -6.38 -3.03 6.50
CA ARG A 236 -6.83 -4.40 6.22
C ARG A 236 -5.83 -5.39 6.76
N ARG A 237 -6.12 -6.68 6.59
CA ARG A 237 -5.13 -7.74 6.80
C ARG A 237 -4.98 -8.68 5.61
N ILE A 238 -3.85 -9.36 5.55
CA ILE A 238 -3.59 -10.53 4.71
C ILE A 238 -3.18 -11.64 5.67
N GLY A 239 -4.04 -12.64 5.88
CA GLY A 239 -3.87 -13.59 6.97
C GLY A 239 -3.65 -12.85 8.29
N ASP A 240 -2.50 -13.07 8.92
CA ASP A 240 -2.14 -12.46 10.21
C ASP A 240 -1.25 -11.21 10.06
N THR A 241 -1.25 -10.55 8.91
CA THR A 241 -0.45 -9.34 8.66
C THR A 241 -1.36 -8.17 8.34
N ARG A 242 -1.33 -7.13 9.17
CA ARG A 242 -2.02 -5.86 8.93
C ARG A 242 -1.28 -5.05 7.87
N ILE A 243 -2.05 -4.45 6.97
CA ILE A 243 -1.57 -3.64 5.86
C ILE A 243 -2.37 -2.35 5.73
N MET A 244 -1.73 -1.34 5.14
CA MET A 244 -2.43 -0.18 4.61
C MET A 244 -2.80 -0.44 3.14
N SER A 245 -4.02 -0.91 2.87
CA SER A 245 -4.49 -1.18 1.50
C SER A 245 -4.82 0.13 0.77
N VAL A 246 -4.81 0.07 -0.57
CA VAL A 246 -5.40 1.11 -1.44
C VAL A 246 -6.69 0.54 -2.00
N GLU A 247 -7.83 1.13 -1.66
CA GLU A 247 -9.15 0.65 -2.09
C GLU A 247 -9.87 1.71 -2.93
N ALA A 248 -10.45 1.27 -4.05
CA ALA A 248 -11.32 2.11 -4.86
C ALA A 248 -12.59 2.47 -4.08
N ILE A 249 -12.93 3.76 -4.02
CA ILE A 249 -14.17 4.26 -3.38
C ILE A 249 -15.19 4.78 -4.40
N ASP A 250 -14.80 4.79 -5.67
CA ASP A 250 -15.64 5.07 -6.83
C ASP A 250 -15.15 4.23 -8.01
N ASP A 251 -15.94 4.13 -9.07
CA ASP A 251 -15.55 3.48 -10.31
C ASP A 251 -14.43 4.28 -11.00
N ILE A 252 -13.33 3.60 -11.31
CA ILE A 252 -12.12 4.23 -11.85
C ILE A 252 -11.99 3.87 -13.33
N PRO A 253 -12.11 4.83 -14.26
CA PRO A 253 -11.91 4.55 -15.67
C PRO A 253 -10.43 4.32 -16.00
N ALA A 254 -10.15 3.59 -17.07
CA ALA A 254 -8.80 3.49 -17.62
C ALA A 254 -8.31 4.88 -18.08
N GLY A 255 -7.03 5.16 -17.83
CA GLY A 255 -6.39 6.45 -18.13
C GLY A 255 -6.60 7.54 -17.08
N ALA A 256 -7.37 7.27 -16.01
CA ALA A 256 -7.55 8.20 -14.91
C ALA A 256 -6.29 8.30 -14.05
N GLU A 257 -6.06 9.46 -13.44
CA GLU A 257 -5.08 9.59 -12.36
C GLU A 257 -5.68 9.00 -11.08
N LEU A 258 -5.04 7.95 -10.55
CA LEU A 258 -5.43 7.39 -9.27
C LEU A 258 -5.04 8.40 -8.17
N THR A 259 -6.01 8.80 -7.37
CA THR A 259 -5.83 9.81 -6.32
C THR A 259 -6.56 9.43 -5.04
N VAL A 260 -6.03 9.93 -3.91
CA VAL A 260 -6.59 9.76 -2.55
C VAL A 260 -6.81 11.12 -1.89
N ASN A 261 -7.54 11.17 -0.77
CA ASN A 261 -7.62 12.37 0.05
C ASN A 261 -6.56 12.33 1.16
N TYR A 262 -5.62 13.27 1.19
CA TYR A 262 -4.60 13.35 2.25
C TYR A 262 -5.13 13.98 3.55
N GLY A 263 -6.38 14.45 3.56
CA GLY A 263 -7.00 14.98 4.76
C GLY A 263 -6.62 16.41 5.11
N PRO A 264 -7.22 16.93 6.19
CA PRO A 264 -7.05 18.31 6.64
C PRO A 264 -5.69 18.58 7.29
N ASP A 265 -5.00 17.59 7.85
CA ASP A 265 -3.69 17.84 8.48
C ASP A 265 -2.62 18.17 7.43
N TYR A 266 -2.82 17.71 6.19
CA TYR A 266 -1.96 18.03 5.06
C TYR A 266 -2.41 19.28 4.28
N TYR A 267 -3.70 19.38 3.91
CA TYR A 267 -4.23 20.46 3.05
C TYR A 267 -5.29 21.36 3.70
N GLY A 268 -5.49 21.25 5.00
CA GLY A 268 -6.46 22.02 5.76
C GLY A 268 -6.11 23.50 5.84
N LEU A 269 -7.00 24.27 6.48
CA LEU A 269 -6.93 25.74 6.49
C LEU A 269 -5.75 26.30 7.29
N GLU A 270 -5.08 25.49 8.10
CA GLU A 270 -3.98 25.90 8.98
C GLU A 270 -2.59 25.59 8.39
N THR A 271 -2.50 24.77 7.33
CA THR A 271 -1.23 24.30 6.76
C THR A 271 -0.65 25.31 5.75
N LYS A 272 0.66 25.39 5.51
CA LYS A 272 1.17 26.28 4.42
C LYS A 272 1.00 25.68 3.02
N LYS A 273 0.61 24.40 2.92
CA LYS A 273 0.53 23.64 1.66
C LYS A 273 -0.73 23.99 0.87
N VAL A 274 -0.58 24.32 -0.41
CA VAL A 274 -1.71 24.69 -1.29
C VAL A 274 -2.07 23.51 -2.18
N CYS A 275 -3.29 23.00 -2.03
CA CYS A 275 -3.82 21.94 -2.89
C CYS A 275 -3.95 22.42 -4.36
N ARG A 276 -3.45 21.59 -5.29
CA ARG A 276 -3.45 21.83 -6.75
C ARG A 276 -4.18 20.71 -7.53
N CYS A 277 -5.11 19.99 -6.89
CA CYS A 277 -5.84 18.89 -7.54
C CYS A 277 -6.74 19.34 -8.70
N GLY A 278 -7.17 20.61 -8.71
CA GLY A 278 -7.94 21.20 -9.81
C GLY A 278 -9.46 20.99 -9.74
N THR A 279 -9.94 20.10 -8.86
CA THR A 279 -11.37 19.78 -8.75
C THR A 279 -12.25 21.00 -8.41
N PRO A 280 -13.54 21.02 -8.75
CA PRO A 280 -14.46 22.09 -8.40
C PRO A 280 -14.51 22.38 -6.89
N SER A 281 -14.52 21.34 -6.06
CA SER A 281 -14.57 21.42 -4.59
C SER A 281 -13.23 21.67 -3.89
N CYS A 282 -12.13 21.84 -4.65
CA CYS A 282 -10.76 21.96 -4.14
C CYS A 282 -10.59 22.92 -2.95
N VAL A 283 -10.04 22.43 -1.84
CA VAL A 283 -9.78 23.21 -0.61
C VAL A 283 -8.84 24.40 -0.84
N GLY A 284 -7.91 24.27 -1.79
CA GLY A 284 -7.01 25.36 -2.18
C GLY A 284 -7.72 26.57 -2.80
N LYS A 285 -8.90 26.38 -3.41
CA LYS A 285 -9.72 27.49 -3.94
C LYS A 285 -10.39 28.29 -2.83
N ARG A 286 -10.72 27.65 -1.69
CA ARG A 286 -11.36 28.31 -0.54
C ARG A 286 -10.40 29.28 0.16
N ARG A 287 -9.10 29.01 0.12
CA ARG A 287 -8.05 29.88 0.70
C ARG A 287 -7.86 31.19 -0.05
N LYS A 288 -8.02 31.20 -1.38
CA LYS A 288 -7.89 32.41 -2.21
C LYS A 288 -9.03 33.42 -2.06
N LYS A 289 -10.07 33.09 -1.27
CA LYS A 289 -11.26 33.94 -1.05
C LYS A 289 -11.25 34.67 0.30
N LYS A 290 -10.19 34.52 1.10
CA LYS A 290 -9.92 35.32 2.32
C LYS A 290 -8.74 36.23 2.04
#